data_AF-A0A1F7WZF5-F1
#
_entry.id   AF-A0A1F7WZF5-F1
#
_cell.length_a   1.000
_cell.length_b   1.000
_cell.length_c   1.000
_cell.angle_alpha   90.00
_cell.angle_beta   90.00
_cell.angle_gamma   90.00
#
_symmetry.space_group_name_H-M   'P 1'
#
loop_
_entity.id
_entity.type
_entity.pdbx_description
1 polymer ?
#
loop_
_entity_poly.entity_id
_entity_poly.type
_entity_poly.pdbx_seq_one_letter_code
_entity_poly.pdbx_strand_id
1 'polypeptide(L)'
;MAYRMNVSGNYGTHLPALIKAMSKTTGDVLELGMGVFSTPYLHYQCILSNRKLVSYENFRNWLQFFIDYHYECPNHEINFVENYADAKIDRPWDVVLIDQTPDSERVVAVKRLANLANYVIIHDSNENDRYERTYHYSEIYPLFKYKTVWDKDRNHATVLSNFVKLDDFWK
;
A
#
# COMPACT_ATOMS: atom_id res chain seq x y z
N MET A 1 7.03 6.00 29.64
CA MET A 1 6.05 7.06 29.37
C MET A 1 5.10 6.50 28.31
N ALA A 2 3.80 6.32 28.59
CA ALA A 2 2.89 5.79 27.58
C ALA A 2 2.66 6.86 26.51
N TYR A 3 3.10 6.60 25.28
CA TYR A 3 2.86 7.48 24.15
C TYR A 3 1.35 7.47 23.83
N ARG A 4 0.67 8.61 23.98
CA ARG A 4 -0.74 8.74 23.58
C ARG A 4 -0.80 8.96 22.08
N MET A 5 -1.08 7.90 21.35
CA MET A 5 -1.31 7.95 19.91
C MET A 5 -2.82 8.07 19.64
N ASN A 6 -3.25 9.19 19.05
CA ASN A 6 -4.62 9.33 18.58
C ASN A 6 -4.70 8.78 17.15
N VAL A 7 -5.18 7.55 17.01
CA VAL A 7 -5.32 6.86 15.72
C VAL A 7 -6.80 6.86 15.31
N SER A 8 -7.08 7.31 14.08
CA SER A 8 -8.41 7.16 13.49
C SER A 8 -8.53 5.79 12.82
N GLY A 9 -9.66 5.10 13.03
CA GLY A 9 -9.97 3.86 12.29
C GLY A 9 -10.06 4.06 10.78
N ASN A 10 -10.27 5.29 10.31
CA ASN A 10 -10.34 5.60 8.87
C ASN A 10 -9.01 5.34 8.14
N TYR A 11 -7.88 5.31 8.84
CA TYR A 11 -6.58 4.99 8.23
C TYR A 11 -6.46 3.51 7.85
N GLY A 12 -7.31 2.63 8.39
CA GLY A 12 -7.25 1.18 8.15
C GLY A 12 -8.22 0.67 7.10
N THR A 13 -8.99 1.52 6.41
CA THR A 13 -10.09 1.06 5.54
C THR A 13 -9.63 0.42 4.23
N HIS A 14 -8.33 0.47 3.90
CA HIS A 14 -7.76 -0.31 2.81
C HIS A 14 -7.52 -1.80 3.17
N LEU A 15 -7.59 -2.17 4.45
CA LEU A 15 -7.29 -3.53 4.91
C LEU A 15 -8.11 -4.62 4.20
N PRO A 16 -9.44 -4.47 3.95
CA PRO A 16 -10.20 -5.50 3.23
C PRO A 16 -9.64 -5.79 1.83
N ALA A 17 -9.26 -4.74 1.09
CA ALA A 17 -8.64 -4.86 -0.23
C ALA A 17 -7.27 -5.54 -0.14
N LEU A 18 -6.44 -5.10 0.82
CA LEU A 18 -5.10 -5.62 1.03
C LEU A 18 -5.12 -7.10 1.42
N ILE A 19 -5.96 -7.48 2.39
CA ILE A 19 -6.12 -8.86 2.86
C ILE A 19 -6.53 -9.78 1.72
N LYS A 20 -7.48 -9.32 0.89
CA LYS A 20 -7.96 -10.13 -0.24
C LYS A 20 -6.87 -10.31 -1.30
N ALA A 21 -6.12 -9.27 -1.64
CA ALA A 21 -4.99 -9.36 -2.58
C ALA A 21 -3.90 -10.30 -2.06
N MET A 22 -3.57 -10.20 -0.77
CA MET A 22 -2.61 -11.08 -0.11
C MET A 22 -3.04 -12.54 -0.14
N SER A 23 -4.34 -12.84 0.01
CA SER A 23 -4.87 -14.22 -0.07
C SER A 23 -4.85 -14.85 -1.47
N LYS A 24 -4.66 -14.03 -2.52
CA LYS A 24 -4.67 -14.47 -3.92
C LYS A 24 -3.26 -14.58 -4.53
N THR A 25 -2.22 -14.33 -3.74
CA THR A 25 -0.82 -14.22 -4.19
C THR A 25 0.14 -14.91 -3.23
N THR A 26 1.37 -15.16 -3.69
CA THR A 26 2.42 -15.83 -2.89
C THR A 26 3.80 -15.21 -3.04
N GLY A 27 3.99 -14.20 -3.89
CA GLY A 27 5.26 -13.55 -4.17
C GLY A 27 5.52 -12.29 -3.34
N ASP A 28 6.57 -11.55 -3.68
CA ASP A 28 7.03 -10.38 -2.92
C ASP A 28 5.97 -9.27 -2.80
N VAL A 29 6.05 -8.52 -1.69
CA VAL A 29 5.13 -7.44 -1.34
C VAL A 29 5.90 -6.14 -1.13
N LEU A 30 5.34 -5.05 -1.63
CA LEU A 30 5.83 -3.69 -1.41
C LEU A 30 4.81 -2.88 -0.61
N GLU A 31 5.28 -2.18 0.42
CA GLU A 31 4.52 -1.16 1.17
C GLU A 31 5.20 0.20 1.00
N LEU A 32 4.47 1.20 0.50
CA LEU A 32 4.90 2.59 0.50
C LEU A 32 4.05 3.36 1.51
N GLY A 33 4.68 3.88 2.56
CA GLY A 33 4.01 4.47 3.71
C GLY A 33 3.70 3.40 4.75
N MET A 34 4.45 3.42 5.86
CA MET A 34 4.24 2.46 6.94
C MET A 34 3.11 2.93 7.85
N GLY A 35 2.35 2.00 8.42
CA GLY A 35 1.15 2.33 9.19
C GLY A 35 0.80 1.28 10.24
N VAL A 36 0.16 1.71 11.33
CA VAL A 36 -0.23 0.83 12.45
C VAL A 36 -1.36 -0.15 12.10
N PHE A 37 -1.93 -0.04 10.90
CA PHE A 37 -2.93 -0.97 10.38
C PHE A 37 -2.31 -1.96 9.38
N SER A 38 -1.72 -1.46 8.29
CA SER A 38 -1.15 -2.29 7.22
C SER A 38 0.13 -3.00 7.64
N THR A 39 1.09 -2.29 8.22
CA THR A 39 2.44 -2.84 8.49
C THR A 39 2.37 -4.05 9.42
N PRO A 40 1.63 -4.05 10.55
CA PRO A 40 1.50 -5.25 11.38
C PRO A 40 0.91 -6.43 10.64
N TYR A 41 -0.15 -6.20 9.85
CA TYR A 41 -0.78 -7.25 9.06
C TYR A 41 0.19 -7.82 8.01
N LEU A 42 0.80 -6.96 7.20
CA LEU A 42 1.72 -7.36 6.13
C LEU A 42 2.94 -8.07 6.69
N HIS A 43 3.52 -7.59 7.78
CA HIS A 43 4.66 -8.20 8.43
C HIS A 43 4.38 -9.65 8.84
N TYR A 44 3.34 -9.88 9.65
CA TYR A 44 3.03 -11.23 10.11
C TYR A 44 2.55 -12.11 8.96
N GLN A 45 1.74 -11.58 8.04
CA GLN A 45 1.29 -12.35 6.88
C GLN A 45 2.48 -12.80 6.02
N CYS A 46 3.46 -11.94 5.76
CA CYS A 46 4.65 -12.29 4.96
C CYS A 46 5.57 -13.27 5.69
N ILE A 47 5.76 -13.13 7.02
CA ILE A 47 6.51 -14.12 7.81
C ILE A 47 5.84 -15.50 7.74
N LEU A 48 4.54 -15.57 8.02
CA LEU A 48 3.81 -16.84 8.06
C LEU A 48 3.71 -17.52 6.69
N SER A 49 3.77 -16.75 5.60
CA SER A 49 3.74 -17.26 4.23
C SER A 49 5.11 -17.32 3.56
N ASN A 50 6.19 -17.05 4.29
CA ASN A 50 7.56 -17.00 3.79
C ASN A 50 7.73 -16.12 2.53
N ARG A 51 7.09 -14.95 2.53
CA ARG A 51 7.18 -13.93 1.49
C ARG A 51 8.18 -12.86 1.91
N LYS A 52 8.78 -12.16 0.95
CA LYS A 52 9.52 -10.92 1.23
C LYS A 52 8.56 -9.74 1.26
N LEU A 53 8.62 -8.96 2.33
CA LEU A 53 8.04 -7.63 2.44
C LEU A 53 9.16 -6.60 2.35
N VAL A 54 8.96 -5.57 1.53
CA VAL A 54 9.82 -4.39 1.48
C VAL A 54 8.95 -3.17 1.75
N SER A 55 9.33 -2.39 2.76
CA SER A 55 8.58 -1.21 3.18
C SER A 55 9.44 0.03 3.06
N TYR A 56 8.87 1.13 2.57
CA TYR A 56 9.52 2.42 2.48
C TYR A 56 8.78 3.46 3.32
N GLU A 57 9.53 4.27 4.07
CA GLU A 57 9.02 5.33 4.94
C GLU A 57 9.92 6.58 4.86
N ASN A 58 9.32 7.78 4.86
CA ASN A 58 10.03 9.04 4.74
C ASN A 58 10.06 9.89 6.01
N PHE A 59 9.36 9.47 7.07
CA PHE A 59 9.45 10.09 8.38
C PHE A 59 10.31 9.25 9.33
N ARG A 60 11.54 9.73 9.59
CA ARG A 60 12.56 9.02 10.37
C ARG A 60 12.05 8.49 11.72
N ASN A 61 11.28 9.29 12.46
CA ASN A 61 10.77 8.89 13.77
C ASN A 61 9.70 7.79 13.67
N TRP A 62 8.93 7.76 12.58
CA TRP A 62 7.91 6.73 12.35
C TRP A 62 8.54 5.43 11.88
N LEU A 63 9.53 5.51 11.00
CA LEU A 63 10.36 4.36 10.64
C LEU A 63 11.05 3.77 11.88
N GLN A 64 11.65 4.62 12.73
CA GLN A 64 12.31 4.17 13.97
C GLN A 64 11.32 3.50 14.92
N PHE A 65 10.08 4.00 15.02
CA PHE A 65 9.03 3.33 15.79
C PHE A 65 8.84 1.88 15.34
N PHE A 66 8.76 1.57 14.05
CA PHE A 66 8.62 0.17 13.61
C PHE A 66 9.89 -0.66 13.84
N ILE A 67 11.07 -0.08 13.68
CA ILE A 67 12.35 -0.76 13.98
C ILE A 67 12.44 -1.12 15.47
N ASP A 68 12.09 -0.17 16.36
CA ASP A 68 12.13 -0.37 17.82
C ASP A 68 11.15 -1.46 18.28
N TYR A 69 10.07 -1.69 17.52
CA TYR A 69 9.12 -2.77 17.75
C TYR A 69 9.46 -4.07 16.98
N HIS A 70 10.69 -4.17 16.47
CA HIS A 70 11.24 -5.37 15.82
C HIS A 70 10.49 -5.81 14.55
N TYR A 71 9.94 -4.86 13.79
CA TYR A 71 9.34 -5.17 12.50
C TYR A 71 10.38 -5.50 11.43
N GLU A 72 11.62 -5.03 11.54
CA GLU A 72 12.71 -5.40 10.63
C GLU A 72 13.18 -6.84 10.89
N CYS A 73 13.19 -7.67 9.85
CA CYS A 73 13.65 -9.07 9.94
C CYS A 73 14.05 -9.60 8.55
N PRO A 74 14.59 -10.84 8.43
CA PRO A 74 14.99 -11.38 7.12
C PRO A 74 13.90 -11.31 6.04
N ASN A 75 12.64 -11.50 6.43
CA ASN A 75 11.46 -11.45 5.56
C ASN A 75 10.83 -10.05 5.44
N HIS A 76 11.24 -9.06 6.24
CA HIS A 76 10.71 -7.69 6.20
C HIS A 76 11.85 -6.67 6.21
N GLU A 77 12.12 -6.11 5.04
CA GLU A 77 13.08 -5.03 4.85
C GLU A 77 12.40 -3.68 5.03
N ILE A 78 13.01 -2.80 5.81
CA ILE A 78 12.50 -1.45 6.07
C ILE A 78 13.53 -0.45 5.56
N ASN A 79 13.11 0.42 4.65
CA ASN A 79 13.98 1.39 3.98
C ASN A 79 13.53 2.81 4.28
N PHE A 80 14.47 3.63 4.75
CA PHE A 80 14.26 5.07 4.82
C PHE A 80 14.52 5.72 3.45
N VAL A 81 13.63 6.61 3.02
CA VAL A 81 13.82 7.46 1.84
C VAL A 81 13.45 8.91 2.14
N GLU A 82 14.20 9.87 1.62
CA GLU A 82 13.79 11.28 1.73
C GLU A 82 12.68 11.62 0.73
N ASN A 83 12.76 11.04 -0.47
CA ASN A 83 11.74 11.12 -1.51
C ASN A 83 11.43 9.73 -2.08
N TYR A 84 10.15 9.40 -2.27
CA TYR A 84 9.74 8.11 -2.82
C TYR A 84 10.17 7.91 -4.29
N ALA A 85 10.48 8.97 -5.02
CA ALA A 85 11.08 8.89 -6.35
C ALA A 85 12.41 8.13 -6.35
N ASP A 86 13.17 8.19 -5.27
CA ASP A 86 14.48 7.53 -5.17
C ASP A 86 14.40 6.05 -4.78
N ALA A 87 13.24 5.63 -4.26
CA ALA A 87 12.97 4.26 -3.81
C ALA A 87 13.24 3.24 -4.93
N LYS A 88 13.91 2.14 -4.62
CA LYS A 88 14.29 1.10 -5.60
C LYS A 88 13.16 0.08 -5.73
N ILE A 89 12.10 0.51 -6.39
CA ILE A 89 10.82 -0.22 -6.47
C ILE A 89 10.53 -0.78 -7.86
N ASP A 90 11.33 -0.45 -8.87
CA ASP A 90 11.12 -0.84 -10.28
C ASP A 90 11.53 -2.31 -10.53
N ARG A 91 10.83 -3.23 -9.88
CA ARG A 91 10.94 -4.69 -10.04
C ARG A 91 9.56 -5.34 -9.96
N PRO A 92 9.38 -6.62 -10.37
CA PRO A 92 8.10 -7.30 -10.24
C PRO A 92 7.66 -7.48 -8.78
N TRP A 93 6.37 -7.32 -8.53
CA TRP A 93 5.70 -7.50 -7.23
C TRP A 93 4.39 -8.26 -7.39
N ASP A 94 3.99 -9.00 -6.37
CA ASP A 94 2.66 -9.60 -6.34
C ASP A 94 1.63 -8.62 -5.79
N VAL A 95 1.98 -7.90 -4.73
CA VAL A 95 1.10 -6.94 -4.08
C VAL A 95 1.88 -5.68 -3.77
N VAL A 96 1.32 -4.53 -4.12
CA VAL A 96 1.82 -3.22 -3.74
C VAL A 96 0.72 -2.48 -2.97
N LEU A 97 1.04 -1.99 -1.79
CA LEU A 97 0.24 -0.98 -1.08
C LEU A 97 0.89 0.40 -1.26
N ILE A 98 0.08 1.39 -1.65
CA ILE A 98 0.47 2.80 -1.81
C ILE A 98 -0.41 3.63 -0.89
N ASP A 99 0.13 3.97 0.28
CA ASP A 99 -0.52 4.79 1.31
C ASP A 99 0.46 5.81 1.93
N GLN A 100 1.49 6.20 1.18
CA GLN A 100 2.50 7.13 1.65
C GLN A 100 2.03 8.58 1.72
N THR A 101 2.74 9.37 2.53
CA THR A 101 2.75 10.83 2.49
C THR A 101 4.05 11.30 1.81
N PRO A 102 4.03 12.34 0.95
CA PRO A 102 2.88 13.19 0.62
C PRO A 102 1.90 12.53 -0.36
N ASP A 103 0.62 12.83 -0.17
CA ASP A 103 -0.51 12.26 -0.94
C ASP A 103 -0.35 12.42 -2.45
N SER A 104 0.16 13.57 -2.89
CA SER A 104 0.40 13.90 -4.30
C SER A 104 1.48 13.04 -4.96
N GLU A 105 2.37 12.40 -4.20
CA GLU A 105 3.40 11.51 -4.75
C GLU A 105 2.87 10.09 -4.99
N ARG A 106 1.67 9.74 -4.48
CA ARG A 106 1.07 8.42 -4.69
C ARG A 106 0.88 8.12 -6.19
N VAL A 107 0.47 9.10 -6.99
CA VAL A 107 0.31 8.91 -8.45
C VAL A 107 1.63 8.61 -9.16
N VAL A 108 2.74 9.18 -8.69
CA VAL A 108 4.07 8.91 -9.26
C VAL A 108 4.46 7.47 -9.00
N ALA A 109 4.26 6.99 -7.76
CA ALA A 109 4.50 5.59 -7.41
C ALA A 109 3.62 4.63 -8.23
N VAL A 110 2.32 4.93 -8.36
CA VAL A 110 1.39 4.13 -9.16
C VAL A 110 1.84 4.06 -10.62
N LYS A 111 2.25 5.19 -11.22
CA LYS A 111 2.73 5.25 -12.62
C LYS A 111 3.96 4.35 -12.83
N ARG A 112 4.91 4.35 -11.89
CA ARG A 112 6.11 3.49 -11.94
C ARG A 112 5.77 2.00 -11.85
N LEU A 113 4.78 1.66 -11.03
CA LEU A 113 4.44 0.27 -10.69
C LEU A 113 3.32 -0.34 -11.56
N ALA A 114 2.67 0.45 -12.44
CA ALA A 114 1.49 0.03 -13.18
C ALA A 114 1.65 -1.28 -13.98
N ASN A 115 2.86 -1.55 -14.48
CA ASN A 115 3.19 -2.77 -15.23
C ASN A 115 4.22 -3.65 -14.52
N LEU A 116 4.33 -3.52 -13.20
CA LEU A 116 5.26 -4.28 -12.38
C LEU A 116 4.58 -5.04 -11.24
N ALA A 117 3.29 -4.81 -11.00
CA ALA A 117 2.58 -5.44 -9.89
C ALA A 117 1.32 -6.19 -10.34
N ASN A 118 1.11 -7.40 -9.80
CA ASN A 118 -0.13 -8.15 -10.02
C ASN A 118 -1.34 -7.40 -9.43
N TYR A 119 -1.19 -6.83 -8.23
CA TYR A 119 -2.18 -5.96 -7.61
C TYR A 119 -1.53 -4.69 -7.07
N VAL A 120 -2.07 -3.54 -7.43
CA VAL A 120 -1.77 -2.24 -6.80
C VAL A 120 -2.98 -1.81 -6.00
N ILE A 121 -2.81 -1.60 -4.70
CA ILE A 121 -3.84 -1.10 -3.79
C ILE A 121 -3.51 0.34 -3.44
N ILE A 122 -4.48 1.23 -3.66
CA ILE A 122 -4.43 2.63 -3.25
C ILE A 122 -5.53 2.91 -2.22
N HIS A 123 -5.20 3.69 -1.19
CA HIS A 123 -6.14 4.15 -0.17
C HIS A 123 -6.68 5.54 -0.50
N ASP A 124 -7.70 6.01 0.23
CA ASP A 124 -8.33 7.33 0.04
C ASP A 124 -8.74 7.60 -1.42
N SER A 125 -9.40 6.63 -2.04
CA SER A 125 -9.75 6.65 -3.48
C SER A 125 -11.21 7.05 -3.75
N ASN A 126 -11.80 7.84 -2.86
CA ASN A 126 -13.18 8.31 -3.04
C ASN A 126 -13.30 9.16 -4.32
N GLU A 127 -14.28 8.86 -5.17
CA GLU A 127 -14.52 9.60 -6.41
C GLU A 127 -15.33 10.88 -6.13
N ASN A 128 -14.67 11.90 -5.57
CA ASN A 128 -15.22 13.26 -5.45
C ASN A 128 -14.14 14.35 -5.59
N ASP A 129 -14.56 15.58 -5.88
CA ASP A 129 -13.68 16.71 -6.20
C ASP A 129 -12.57 16.96 -5.18
N ARG A 130 -12.83 16.73 -3.88
CA ARG A 130 -11.84 16.95 -2.84
C ARG A 130 -10.68 15.98 -2.99
N TYR A 131 -10.98 14.70 -3.15
CA TYR A 131 -9.95 13.66 -3.29
C TYR A 131 -9.24 13.78 -4.63
N GLU A 132 -9.95 14.11 -5.71
CA GLU A 132 -9.30 14.33 -6.99
C GLU A 132 -8.29 15.48 -6.96
N ARG A 133 -8.58 16.57 -6.24
CA ARG A 133 -7.63 17.68 -6.04
C ARG A 133 -6.42 17.35 -5.18
N THR A 134 -6.49 16.29 -4.38
CA THR A 134 -5.41 15.88 -3.46
C THR A 134 -4.57 14.76 -4.06
N TYR A 135 -5.23 13.74 -4.60
CA TYR A 135 -4.60 12.49 -5.03
C TYR A 135 -4.49 12.34 -6.53
N HIS A 136 -5.27 13.07 -7.34
CA HIS A 136 -5.19 13.04 -8.82
C HIS A 136 -5.30 11.63 -9.44
N TYR A 137 -6.11 10.75 -8.85
CA TYR A 137 -6.18 9.34 -9.28
C TYR A 137 -6.82 9.16 -10.67
N SER A 138 -7.55 10.16 -11.18
CA SER A 138 -8.00 10.16 -12.57
C SER A 138 -6.86 9.99 -13.58
N GLU A 139 -5.64 10.44 -13.25
CA GLU A 139 -4.46 10.31 -14.10
C GLU A 139 -3.93 8.88 -14.20
N ILE A 140 -4.20 8.05 -13.21
CA ILE A 140 -3.63 6.70 -13.13
C ILE A 140 -4.60 5.61 -13.55
N TYR A 141 -5.92 5.83 -13.44
CA TYR A 141 -6.90 4.81 -13.82
C TYR A 141 -6.79 4.35 -15.30
N PRO A 142 -6.55 5.23 -16.29
CA PRO A 142 -6.38 4.82 -17.68
C PRO A 142 -5.16 3.91 -17.94
N LEU A 143 -4.21 3.83 -16.99
CA LEU A 143 -3.02 2.99 -17.11
C LEU A 143 -3.30 1.51 -16.80
N PHE A 144 -4.48 1.20 -16.25
CA PHE A 144 -4.83 -0.15 -15.82
C PHE A 144 -5.99 -0.74 -16.63
N LYS A 145 -5.85 -2.02 -17.01
CA LYS A 145 -6.89 -2.79 -17.68
C LYS A 145 -8.06 -3.14 -16.76
N TYR A 146 -7.77 -3.35 -15.47
CA TYR A 146 -8.75 -3.82 -14.50
C TYR A 146 -8.72 -2.93 -13.25
N LYS A 147 -9.91 -2.54 -12.78
CA LYS A 147 -10.14 -1.77 -11.56
C LYS A 147 -11.30 -2.38 -10.79
N THR A 148 -11.17 -2.50 -9.47
CA THR A 148 -12.31 -2.73 -8.57
C THR A 148 -12.15 -1.88 -7.32
N VAL A 149 -13.26 -1.48 -6.71
CA VAL A 149 -13.29 -0.55 -5.59
C VAL A 149 -13.92 -1.23 -4.37
N TRP A 150 -13.32 -1.00 -3.21
CA TRP A 150 -13.92 -1.24 -1.91
C TRP A 150 -14.52 0.06 -1.39
N ASP A 151 -15.85 0.12 -1.36
CA ASP A 151 -16.67 1.30 -1.04
C ASP A 151 -17.55 1.09 0.20
N LYS A 152 -17.29 0.04 0.98
CA LYS A 152 -18.09 -0.30 2.18
C LYS A 152 -17.68 0.49 3.43
N ASP A 153 -16.56 1.21 3.34
CA ASP A 153 -16.02 2.06 4.39
C ASP A 153 -16.02 3.52 3.94
N ARG A 154 -15.91 4.45 4.90
CA ARG A 154 -15.91 5.89 4.63
C ARG A 154 -14.83 6.31 3.61
N ASN A 155 -13.62 5.78 3.77
CA ASN A 155 -12.51 6.03 2.87
C ASN A 155 -12.35 4.81 1.96
N HIS A 156 -12.53 5.01 0.66
CA HIS A 156 -12.52 3.92 -0.31
C HIS A 156 -11.09 3.43 -0.56
N ALA A 157 -10.93 2.14 -0.85
CA ALA A 157 -9.69 1.60 -1.38
C ALA A 157 -9.92 1.02 -2.77
N THR A 158 -8.99 1.27 -3.69
CA THR A 158 -9.09 0.79 -5.07
C THR A 158 -7.99 -0.23 -5.33
N VAL A 159 -8.36 -1.34 -5.98
CA VAL A 159 -7.44 -2.35 -6.48
C VAL A 159 -7.33 -2.21 -7.99
N LEU A 160 -6.10 -2.14 -8.47
CA LEU A 160 -5.74 -1.93 -9.88
C LEU A 160 -4.86 -3.08 -10.36
N SER A 161 -5.05 -3.50 -11.62
CA SER A 161 -4.21 -4.53 -12.23
C SER A 161 -4.15 -4.42 -13.75
N ASN A 162 -2.99 -4.75 -14.31
CA ASN A 162 -2.78 -4.99 -15.75
C ASN A 162 -2.66 -6.47 -16.12
N PHE A 163 -2.58 -7.35 -15.12
CA PHE A 163 -2.25 -8.77 -15.28
C PHE A 163 -3.40 -9.70 -14.87
N VAL A 164 -4.24 -9.28 -13.91
CA VAL A 164 -5.29 -10.12 -13.33
C VAL A 164 -6.65 -9.44 -13.45
N LYS A 165 -7.63 -10.16 -14.01
CA LYS A 165 -9.03 -9.70 -14.04
C LYS A 165 -9.59 -9.59 -12.63
N LEU A 166 -10.35 -8.54 -12.35
CA LEU A 166 -10.84 -8.23 -11.00
C LEU A 166 -12.34 -8.53 -10.79
N ASP A 167 -13.02 -9.13 -11.77
CA ASP A 167 -14.46 -9.43 -11.72
C ASP A 167 -14.83 -10.30 -10.50
N ASP A 168 -13.96 -11.24 -10.14
CA ASP A 168 -14.12 -12.17 -9.02
C ASP A 168 -13.19 -11.85 -7.84
N PHE A 169 -12.64 -10.63 -7.79
CA PHE A 169 -11.67 -10.26 -6.76
C PHE A 169 -12.26 -10.42 -5.35
N TRP A 170 -13.52 -10.04 -5.14
CA TRP A 170 -14.18 -10.08 -3.83
C TRP A 170 -14.80 -11.43 -3.48
N LYS A 171 -14.86 -12.39 -4.42
CA LYS A 171 -15.31 -13.76 -4.18
C LYS A 171 -14.22 -14.55 -3.47
#